data_AF-A0A4R4NRD7-F1
#
_entry.id   AF-A0A4R4NRD7-F1
#
_cell.length_a   1.000
_cell.length_b   1.000
_cell.length_c   1.000
_cell.angle_alpha   90.00
_cell.angle_beta   90.00
_cell.angle_gamma   90.00
#
_symmetry.space_group_name_H-M   'P 1'
#
loop_
_entity.id
_entity.type
_entity.pdbx_description
1 polymer ?
#
loop_
_entity_poly.entity_id
_entity_poly.type
_entity_poly.pdbx_seq_one_letter_code
_entity_poly.pdbx_strand_id
1 'polypeptide(L)'
;AHPGDRILHLDLHPENVLLTPRGPVVIDWHDSAEGPPGYDLAVSAMILAEVAAAGSPLAGPSMALLTALLDALGPDAAAIGDHLPRAHARRAANPTLRPGEHEAVDLALSLLHRQPQISL
;
A
#
# COMPACT_ATOMS: atom_id res chain seq x y z
N ALA A 1 5.42 11.03 19.82
CA ALA A 1 4.91 11.86 18.72
C ALA A 1 5.98 12.85 18.28
N HIS A 2 6.45 12.72 17.04
CA HIS A 2 7.21 13.76 16.36
C HIS A 2 6.24 14.74 15.68
N PRO A 3 6.57 16.03 15.54
CA PRO A 3 5.67 17.02 14.91
C PRO A 3 5.25 16.67 13.46
N GLY A 4 6.03 15.84 12.76
CA GLY A 4 5.74 15.36 11.42
C GLY A 4 4.81 14.14 11.35
N ASP A 5 4.53 13.50 12.49
CA ASP A 5 3.72 12.29 12.51
C ASP A 5 2.25 12.59 12.19
N ARG A 6 1.56 11.60 11.62
CA ARG A 6 0.13 11.61 11.29
C ARG A 6 -0.52 10.34 11.82
N ILE A 7 -1.85 10.37 11.90
CA ILE A 7 -2.64 9.14 12.05
C ILE A 7 -2.59 8.40 10.72
N LEU A 8 -2.09 7.17 10.77
CA LEU A 8 -1.96 6.26 9.64
C LEU A 8 -3.10 5.26 9.65
N HIS A 9 -3.51 4.80 8.48
CA HIS A 9 -4.51 3.73 8.34
C HIS A 9 -3.89 2.33 8.48
N LEU A 10 -2.74 2.12 7.83
CA LEU A 10 -1.96 0.88 7.77
C LEU A 10 -2.66 -0.34 7.16
N ASP A 11 -3.77 -0.10 6.46
CA ASP A 11 -4.54 -1.10 5.71
C ASP A 11 -5.47 -0.44 4.66
N LEU A 12 -5.02 0.65 4.04
CA LEU A 12 -5.86 1.36 3.07
C LEU A 12 -5.83 0.65 1.70
N HIS A 13 -6.99 0.16 1.29
CA HIS A 13 -7.25 -0.43 -0.02
C HIS A 13 -8.73 -0.21 -0.43
N PRO A 14 -9.12 -0.47 -1.69
CA PRO A 14 -10.46 -0.13 -2.17
C PRO A 14 -11.63 -0.70 -1.36
N GLU A 15 -11.47 -1.89 -0.76
CA GLU A 15 -12.53 -2.50 0.06
C GLU A 15 -12.71 -1.77 1.40
N ASN A 16 -11.70 -1.03 1.87
CA ASN A 16 -11.77 -0.15 3.04
C ASN A 16 -12.21 1.28 2.68
N VAL A 17 -12.78 1.48 1.48
CA VAL A 17 -13.37 2.75 1.04
C VAL A 17 -14.82 2.55 0.60
N LEU A 18 -15.75 3.16 1.33
CA LEU A 18 -17.16 3.18 0.96
C LEU A 18 -17.47 4.39 0.09
N LEU A 19 -17.98 4.16 -1.13
CA LEU A 19 -18.51 5.24 -1.97
C LEU A 19 -19.91 5.63 -1.49
N THR A 20 -20.05 6.84 -0.98
CA THR A 20 -21.33 7.38 -0.51
C THR A 20 -21.79 8.55 -1.39
N PRO A 21 -23.07 8.95 -1.35
CA PRO A 21 -23.54 10.15 -2.04
C PRO A 21 -22.83 11.45 -1.65
N ARG A 22 -22.15 11.47 -0.49
CA ARG A 22 -21.36 12.62 0.00
C ARG A 22 -19.87 12.52 -0.33
N GLY A 23 -19.45 11.48 -1.05
CA GLY A 23 -18.06 11.18 -1.37
C GLY A 23 -17.55 9.89 -0.72
N PRO A 24 -16.28 9.52 -0.99
CA PRO A 24 -15.64 8.35 -0.42
C PRO A 24 -15.45 8.51 1.10
N VAL A 25 -15.65 7.41 1.83
CA VAL A 25 -15.44 7.33 3.27
C VAL A 25 -14.48 6.18 3.56
N VAL A 26 -13.38 6.47 4.23
CA VAL A 26 -12.41 5.46 4.69
C VAL A 26 -12.92 4.80 5.97
N ILE A 27 -12.95 3.48 5.99
CA ILE A 27 -13.43 2.65 7.11
C ILE A 27 -12.33 1.73 7.61
N ASP A 28 -12.62 0.96 8.65
CA ASP A 28 -11.71 -0.05 9.23
C ASP A 28 -10.37 0.51 9.75
N TRP A 29 -10.48 1.42 10.72
CA TRP A 29 -9.34 2.06 11.38
C TRP A 29 -8.69 1.19 12.48
N HIS A 30 -8.94 -0.13 12.50
CA HIS A 30 -8.47 -0.99 13.59
C HIS A 30 -6.93 -1.04 13.69
N ASP A 31 -6.26 -0.98 12.55
CA ASP A 31 -4.79 -1.00 12.43
C ASP A 31 -4.13 0.38 12.61
N SER A 32 -4.92 1.42 12.91
CA SER A 32 -4.43 2.79 12.93
C SER A 32 -3.36 3.03 14.00
N ALA A 33 -2.37 3.85 13.65
CA ALA A 33 -1.27 4.23 14.54
C ALA A 33 -0.75 5.63 14.20
N GLU A 34 0.02 6.23 15.12
CA GLU A 34 0.81 7.43 14.80
C GLU A 34 2.12 7.05 14.09
N GLY A 35 2.51 7.83 13.08
CA GLY A 35 3.84 7.69 12.47
C GLY A 35 4.06 8.55 11.23
N PRO A 36 5.15 8.28 10.47
CA PRO A 36 5.47 9.04 9.28
C PRO A 36 4.46 8.74 8.16
N PRO A 37 3.90 9.76 7.47
CA PRO A 37 2.87 9.56 6.45
C PRO A 37 3.34 8.70 5.27
N GLY A 38 4.62 8.76 4.90
CA GLY A 38 5.19 7.92 3.83
C GLY A 38 5.09 6.41 4.13
N TYR A 39 5.02 6.02 5.41
CA TYR A 39 4.82 4.62 5.77
C TYR A 39 3.41 4.14 5.44
N ASP A 40 2.39 4.98 5.61
CA ASP A 40 1.02 4.64 5.23
C ASP A 40 0.86 4.51 3.71
N LEU A 41 1.54 5.39 2.96
CA LEU A 41 1.63 5.29 1.51
C LEU A 41 2.30 4.00 1.06
N ALA A 42 3.42 3.63 1.70
CA ALA A 42 4.14 2.40 1.37
C ALA A 42 3.33 1.13 1.67
N VAL A 43 2.59 1.10 2.78
CA VAL A 43 1.70 -0.03 3.10
C VAL A 43 0.56 -0.13 2.09
N SER A 44 -0.07 0.99 1.74
CA SER A 44 -1.15 1.02 0.73
C SER A 44 -0.66 0.55 -0.64
N ALA A 45 0.51 1.02 -1.08
CA ALA A 45 1.13 0.60 -2.33
C ALA A 45 1.51 -0.90 -2.32
N MET A 46 2.00 -1.42 -1.19
CA MET A 46 2.30 -2.85 -1.01
C MET A 46 1.04 -3.72 -1.17
N ILE A 47 -0.08 -3.35 -0.54
CA ILE A 47 -1.33 -4.11 -0.64
C ILE A 47 -1.81 -4.19 -2.09
N LEU A 48 -1.78 -3.07 -2.84
CA LEU A 48 -2.16 -3.06 -4.26
C LEU A 48 -1.18 -3.90 -5.12
N ALA A 49 0.11 -3.80 -4.85
CA ALA A 49 1.15 -4.55 -5.55
C ALA A 49 1.06 -6.06 -5.28
N GLU A 50 0.69 -6.48 -4.06
CA GLU A 50 0.44 -7.88 -3.70
C GLU A 50 -0.68 -8.47 -4.57
N VAL A 51 -1.82 -7.78 -4.68
CA VAL A 51 -2.94 -8.25 -5.50
C VAL A 51 -2.58 -8.25 -6.99
N ALA A 52 -1.80 -7.24 -7.44
CA ALA A 52 -1.27 -7.18 -8.80
C ALA A 52 -0.31 -8.34 -9.11
N ALA A 53 0.49 -8.78 -8.15
CA ALA A 53 1.46 -9.87 -8.31
C ALA A 53 0.84 -11.27 -8.15
N ALA A 54 -0.26 -11.41 -7.41
CA ALA A 54 -0.85 -12.71 -7.07
C ALA A 54 -1.54 -13.46 -8.23
N GLY A 55 -1.56 -12.91 -9.45
CA GLY A 55 -2.17 -13.57 -10.62
C GLY A 55 -3.69 -13.77 -10.52
N SER A 56 -4.36 -13.00 -9.65
CA SER A 56 -5.81 -13.03 -9.47
C SER A 56 -6.55 -12.31 -10.62
N PRO A 57 -7.88 -12.50 -10.76
CA PRO A 57 -8.69 -11.69 -11.69
C PRO A 57 -8.58 -10.17 -11.44
N LEU A 58 -8.18 -9.77 -10.23
CA LEU A 58 -7.98 -8.38 -9.84
C LEU A 58 -6.56 -7.87 -10.13
N ALA A 59 -5.66 -8.69 -10.66
CA ALA A 59 -4.27 -8.30 -10.89
C ALA A 59 -4.15 -7.07 -11.82
N GLY A 60 -4.84 -7.09 -12.95
CA GLY A 60 -4.88 -5.96 -13.91
C GLY A 60 -5.47 -4.68 -13.31
N PRO A 61 -6.69 -4.72 -12.73
CA PRO A 61 -7.27 -3.58 -12.03
C PRO A 61 -6.40 -3.04 -10.89
N SER A 62 -5.76 -3.90 -10.11
CA SER A 62 -4.89 -3.49 -8.99
C SER A 62 -3.62 -2.82 -9.48
N MET A 63 -3.03 -3.31 -10.58
CA MET A 63 -1.90 -2.64 -11.22
C MET A 63 -2.31 -1.26 -11.76
N ALA A 64 -3.46 -1.15 -12.43
CA ALA A 64 -3.96 0.13 -12.92
C ALA A 64 -4.21 1.14 -11.79
N LEU A 65 -4.76 0.68 -10.67
CA LEU A 65 -4.98 1.51 -9.49
C LEU A 65 -3.66 1.90 -8.81
N LEU A 66 -2.70 0.98 -8.71
CA LEU A 66 -1.36 1.29 -8.20
C LEU A 66 -0.69 2.38 -9.04
N THR A 67 -0.72 2.26 -10.37
CA THR A 67 -0.19 3.30 -11.27
C THR A 67 -0.91 4.63 -11.04
N ALA A 68 -2.24 4.63 -10.98
CA ALA A 68 -3.02 5.85 -10.73
C ALA A 68 -2.72 6.49 -9.37
N LEU A 69 -2.51 5.68 -8.32
CA LEU A 69 -2.10 6.14 -7.00
C LEU A 69 -0.73 6.83 -7.07
N LEU A 70 0.27 6.16 -7.66
CA LEU A 70 1.63 6.70 -7.76
C LEU A 70 1.67 7.99 -8.58
N ASP A 71 0.92 8.05 -9.68
CA ASP A 71 0.80 9.26 -10.50
C ASP A 71 0.10 10.39 -9.74
N ALA A 72 -0.93 10.09 -8.95
CA ALA A 72 -1.64 11.09 -8.15
C ALA A 72 -0.80 11.63 -6.98
N LEU A 73 0.07 10.81 -6.39
CA LEU A 73 1.03 11.23 -5.37
C LEU A 73 2.14 12.12 -5.96
N GLY A 74 2.46 11.94 -7.24
CA GLY A 74 3.48 12.74 -7.93
C GLY A 74 4.83 12.67 -7.20
N PRO A 75 5.48 13.80 -6.88
CA PRO A 75 6.76 13.81 -6.18
C PRO A 75 6.77 13.09 -4.83
N ASP A 76 5.62 13.01 -4.14
CA ASP A 76 5.52 12.36 -2.83
C ASP A 76 5.66 10.83 -2.93
N ALA A 77 5.49 10.25 -4.12
CA ALA A 77 5.69 8.82 -4.36
C ALA A 77 7.12 8.37 -4.05
N ALA A 78 8.12 9.25 -4.17
CA ALA A 78 9.51 8.93 -3.83
C ALA A 78 9.66 8.54 -2.35
N ALA A 79 8.86 9.12 -1.45
CA ALA A 79 8.90 8.81 -0.02
C ALA A 79 8.42 7.38 0.31
N ILE A 80 7.74 6.70 -0.63
CA ILE A 80 7.37 5.29 -0.47
C ILE A 80 8.62 4.43 -0.37
N GLY A 81 9.65 4.73 -1.17
CA GLY A 81 10.89 3.95 -1.26
C GLY A 81 11.56 3.75 0.11
N ASP A 82 11.68 4.83 0.88
CA ASP A 82 12.28 4.84 2.23
C ASP A 82 11.54 3.94 3.22
N HIS A 83 10.26 3.65 2.97
CA HIS A 83 9.41 2.89 3.87
C HIS A 83 9.06 1.48 3.37
N LEU A 84 9.45 1.12 2.14
CA LEU A 84 9.20 -0.22 1.58
C LEU A 84 9.72 -1.37 2.45
N PRO A 85 10.94 -1.32 3.03
CA PRO A 85 11.41 -2.42 3.89
C PRO A 85 10.51 -2.63 5.12
N ARG A 86 10.01 -1.54 5.72
CA ARG A 86 9.10 -1.61 6.87
C ARG A 86 7.71 -2.11 6.47
N ALA A 87 7.20 -1.66 5.31
CA ALA A 87 5.91 -2.12 4.78
C ALA A 87 5.94 -3.61 4.44
N HIS A 88 7.00 -4.07 3.76
CA HIS A 88 7.24 -5.49 3.47
C HIS A 88 7.27 -6.32 4.75
N ALA A 89 8.07 -5.91 5.75
CA ALA A 89 8.15 -6.63 7.02
C ALA A 89 6.79 -6.73 7.74
N ARG A 90 5.97 -5.67 7.71
CA ARG A 90 4.60 -5.71 8.26
C ARG A 90 3.75 -6.75 7.55
N ARG A 91 3.76 -6.75 6.21
CA ARG A 91 2.93 -7.67 5.41
C ARG A 91 3.40 -9.11 5.55
N ALA A 92 4.71 -9.35 5.49
CA ALA A 92 5.30 -10.68 5.70
C ALA A 92 5.03 -11.25 7.10
N ALA A 93 4.80 -10.40 8.11
CA ALA A 93 4.45 -10.80 9.47
C ALA A 93 2.95 -11.07 9.67
N ASN A 94 2.10 -10.87 8.66
CA ASN A 94 0.67 -11.09 8.79
C ASN A 94 0.36 -12.61 8.94
N PRO A 95 -0.16 -13.05 10.10
CA PRO A 95 -0.36 -14.47 10.40
C PRO A 95 -1.50 -15.10 9.60
N THR A 96 -2.33 -14.32 8.90
CA THR A 96 -3.45 -14.84 8.11
C THR A 96 -3.07 -15.17 6.67
N LEU A 97 -1.84 -14.85 6.25
CA LEU A 97 -1.38 -15.14 4.89
C LEU A 97 -1.12 -16.63 4.69
N ARG A 98 -1.56 -17.13 3.54
CA ARG A 98 -1.29 -18.48 3.03
C ARG A 98 0.05 -18.48 2.28
N PRO A 99 0.68 -19.65 2.04
CA PRO A 99 1.99 -19.72 1.38
C PRO A 99 2.09 -18.96 0.04
N GLY A 100 1.08 -19.05 -0.83
CA GLY A 100 1.06 -18.29 -2.10
C GLY A 100 0.89 -16.78 -1.93
N GLU A 101 0.35 -16.34 -0.80
CA GLU A 101 0.21 -14.91 -0.48
C GLU A 101 1.53 -14.35 0.06
N HIS A 102 2.35 -15.16 0.75
CA HIS A 102 3.72 -14.77 1.11
C HIS A 102 4.62 -14.56 -0.12
N GLU A 103 4.53 -15.42 -1.13
CA GLU A 103 5.27 -15.23 -2.39
C GLU A 103 4.84 -13.93 -3.09
N ALA A 104 3.54 -13.61 -3.05
CA ALA A 104 3.01 -12.37 -3.60
C ALA A 104 3.58 -11.12 -2.91
N VAL A 105 3.88 -11.17 -1.60
CA VAL A 105 4.53 -10.07 -0.86
C VAL A 105 5.94 -9.77 -1.39
N ASP A 106 6.74 -10.80 -1.67
CA ASP A 106 8.09 -10.63 -2.21
C ASP A 106 8.08 -10.14 -3.67
N LEU A 107 7.13 -10.65 -4.46
CA LEU A 107 6.90 -10.19 -5.83
C LEU A 107 6.38 -8.74 -5.87
N ALA A 108 5.53 -8.35 -4.92
CA ALA A 108 5.04 -6.98 -4.76
C ALA A 108 6.16 -5.99 -4.48
N LEU A 109 7.07 -6.33 -3.55
CA LEU A 109 8.26 -5.52 -3.28
C LEU A 109 9.11 -5.35 -4.54
N SER A 110 9.32 -6.42 -5.30
CA SER A 110 10.05 -6.38 -6.57
C SER A 110 9.33 -5.58 -7.67
N LEU A 111 8.00 -5.55 -7.66
CA LEU A 111 7.18 -4.74 -8.56
C LEU A 111 7.30 -3.25 -8.23
N LEU A 112 7.24 -2.90 -6.94
CA LEU A 112 7.33 -1.51 -6.46
C LEU A 112 8.71 -0.89 -6.73
N HIS A 113 9.80 -1.64 -6.54
CA HIS A 113 11.15 -1.18 -6.90
C HIS A 113 11.35 -0.91 -8.39
N ARG A 114 10.45 -1.39 -9.27
CA ARG A 114 10.48 -1.12 -10.71
C ARG A 114 9.57 0.04 -11.13
N GLN A 115 8.81 0.62 -10.21
CA GLN A 115 7.95 1.76 -10.52
C GLN A 115 8.80 3.03 -10.62
N PRO A 116 8.79 3.75 -11.75
CA PRO A 116 9.64 4.92 -11.96
C PRO A 116 9.37 6.07 -10.97
N GLN A 117 8.18 6.11 -10.36
CA GLN A 117 7.81 7.10 -9.36
C GLN A 117 8.47 6.82 -7.99
N ILE A 118 8.92 5.59 -7.75
CA ILE A 118 9.50 5.13 -6.48
C ILE A 118 11.02 4.99 -6.59
N SER A 119 11.52 4.53 -7.74
CA SER A 119 12.95 4.38 -8.02
C SER A 119 13.62 5.75 -8.19
N LEU A 120 14.29 6.24 -7.13
CA LEU A 120 15.29 7.32 -7.21
C LEU A 120 16.69 6.74 -7.48
#